data_AF-A0AAU6PHI3-F1
#
_entry.id   AF-A0AAU6PHI3-F1
#
_cell.length_a   1.000
_cell.length_b   1.000
_cell.length_c   1.000
_cell.angle_alpha   90.00
_cell.angle_beta   90.00
_cell.angle_gamma   90.00
#
_symmetry.space_group_name_H-M   'P 1'
#
loop_
_entity.id
_entity.type
_entity.pdbx_description
1 polymer ?
#
loop_
_entity_poly.entity_id
_entity_poly.type
_entity_poly.pdbx_seq_one_letter_code
_entity_poly.pdbx_strand_id
1 'polypeptide(L)'
;MQAETFFVNNYEDIDRFKGGKLQDARLFGDGYDFQVDVDSGFYLAEIKGIVKSKGKFRLTENEYQKAAEYKNDYIITIVLNLGRKPKFLTIENPLKNLQFKKKEVSAKVTTEYHLIGNIN
;
A
#
# COMPACT_ATOMS: atom_id res chain seq x y z
N MET A 1 6.10 6.51 2.33
CA MET A 1 5.79 7.72 3.14
C MET A 1 4.91 8.77 2.45
N GLN A 2 5.33 9.54 1.44
CA GLN A 2 4.45 10.66 0.93
C GLN A 2 3.04 10.22 0.53
N ALA A 3 2.90 9.05 -0.11
CA ALA A 3 1.59 8.49 -0.46
C ALA A 3 0.78 8.05 0.78
N GLU A 4 1.42 7.35 1.73
CA GLU A 4 0.79 6.95 3.01
C GLU A 4 0.36 8.17 3.84
N THR A 5 1.19 9.21 3.93
CA THR A 5 0.83 10.45 4.64
C THR A 5 -0.36 11.13 3.97
N PHE A 6 -0.40 11.17 2.64
CA PHE A 6 -1.56 11.69 1.93
C PHE A 6 -2.81 10.83 2.20
N PHE A 7 -2.66 9.51 2.24
CA PHE A 7 -3.74 8.60 2.61
C PHE A 7 -4.28 8.87 4.01
N VAL A 8 -3.44 8.85 5.05
CA VAL A 8 -3.84 9.10 6.44
C VAL A 8 -4.60 10.42 6.60
N ASN A 9 -4.21 11.46 5.86
CA ASN A 9 -4.84 12.78 5.97
C ASN A 9 -6.15 12.92 5.17
N ASN A 10 -6.44 12.03 4.22
CA ASN A 10 -7.55 12.22 3.26
C ASN A 10 -8.34 10.92 2.97
N TYR A 11 -8.14 9.84 3.73
CA TYR A 11 -8.78 8.55 3.44
C TYR A 11 -10.32 8.64 3.46
N GLU A 12 -10.89 9.58 4.22
CA GLU A 12 -12.34 9.83 4.25
C GLU A 12 -12.93 10.37 2.94
N ASP A 13 -12.10 10.85 2.01
CA ASP A 13 -12.51 11.24 0.66
C ASP A 13 -12.82 10.03 -0.24
N ILE A 14 -12.45 8.82 0.20
CA ILE A 14 -12.78 7.56 -0.46
C ILE A 14 -14.11 7.08 0.12
N ASP A 15 -15.16 7.03 -0.70
CA ASP A 15 -16.54 6.73 -0.26
C ASP A 15 -16.65 5.49 0.66
N ARG A 16 -15.88 4.43 0.36
CA ARG A 16 -15.88 3.18 1.16
C ARG A 16 -15.26 3.32 2.54
N PHE A 17 -14.38 4.30 2.74
CA PHE A 17 -13.66 4.50 4.00
C PHE A 17 -14.24 5.64 4.83
N LYS A 18 -15.22 6.37 4.28
CA LYS A 18 -15.83 7.54 4.91
C LYS A 18 -16.47 7.17 6.25
N GLY A 19 -16.11 7.91 7.30
CA GLY A 19 -16.57 7.67 8.66
C GLY A 19 -15.95 6.43 9.33
N GLY A 20 -15.04 5.73 8.63
CA GLY A 20 -14.34 4.58 9.18
C GLY A 20 -13.19 4.96 10.11
N LYS A 21 -12.85 4.06 11.02
CA LYS A 21 -11.71 4.20 11.93
C LYS A 21 -10.46 3.58 11.31
N LEU A 22 -9.44 4.41 11.11
CA LEU A 22 -8.16 3.98 10.56
C LEU A 22 -7.28 3.31 11.64
N GLN A 23 -6.70 2.16 11.31
CA GLN A 23 -5.65 1.49 12.07
C GLN A 23 -4.38 1.39 11.23
N ASP A 24 -3.23 1.75 11.82
CA ASP A 24 -1.92 1.68 11.18
C ASP A 24 -1.33 0.27 11.33
N ALA A 25 -1.10 -0.40 10.20
CA ALA A 25 -0.58 -1.77 10.15
C ALA A 25 0.82 -1.89 9.53
N ARG A 26 1.44 -0.76 9.15
CA ARG A 26 2.68 -0.72 8.37
C ARG A 26 3.86 -1.43 9.04
N LEU A 27 3.88 -1.46 10.38
CA LEU A 27 4.96 -2.06 11.16
C LEU A 27 4.82 -3.57 11.36
N PHE A 28 3.66 -4.16 11.07
CA PHE A 28 3.44 -5.60 11.27
C PHE A 28 3.94 -6.44 10.10
N GLY A 29 4.06 -5.84 8.90
CA GLY A 29 4.50 -6.56 7.71
C GLY A 29 3.47 -7.58 7.20
N ASP A 30 2.20 -7.40 7.56
CA ASP A 30 1.11 -8.35 7.29
C ASP A 30 0.59 -8.34 5.85
N GLY A 31 1.20 -7.53 4.97
CA GLY A 31 0.88 -7.47 3.54
C GLY A 31 -0.17 -6.41 3.18
N TYR A 32 -0.40 -5.44 4.05
CA TYR A 32 -1.17 -4.22 3.81
C TYR A 32 -0.65 -3.11 4.75
N ASP A 33 -0.92 -1.85 4.41
CA ASP A 33 -0.47 -0.69 5.20
C ASP A 33 -1.46 -0.30 6.31
N PHE A 34 -2.76 -0.36 6.03
CA PHE A 34 -3.80 0.11 6.95
C PHE A 34 -5.03 -0.80 6.95
N GLN A 35 -5.74 -0.82 8.07
CA GLN A 35 -7.12 -1.33 8.15
C GLN A 35 -8.07 -0.15 8.40
N VAL A 36 -9.20 -0.14 7.71
CA VAL A 36 -10.28 0.82 7.94
C VAL A 36 -11.50 0.06 8.43
N ASP A 37 -11.85 0.22 9.70
CA ASP A 37 -13.06 -0.34 10.27
C ASP A 37 -14.25 0.56 9.93
N VAL A 38 -15.29 -0.01 9.35
CA VAL A 38 -16.55 0.66 9.01
C VAL A 38 -17.71 -0.10 9.65
N ASP A 39 -18.89 0.50 9.72
CA ASP A 39 -20.05 -0.15 10.36
C ASP A 39 -20.40 -1.51 9.74
N SER A 40 -20.12 -1.70 8.45
CA SER A 40 -20.40 -2.92 7.69
C SER A 40 -19.28 -3.97 7.72
N GLY A 41 -18.15 -3.71 8.38
CA GLY A 41 -17.00 -4.61 8.40
C GLY A 41 -15.67 -3.87 8.40
N PHE A 42 -14.73 -4.30 7.57
CA PHE A 42 -13.41 -3.67 7.47
C PHE A 42 -12.89 -3.73 6.03
N TYR A 43 -11.92 -2.87 5.74
CA TYR A 43 -11.13 -2.92 4.53
C TYR A 43 -9.63 -2.89 4.86
N LEU A 44 -8.86 -3.70 4.15
CA LEU A 44 -7.41 -3.67 4.16
C LEU A 44 -6.93 -2.80 2.99
N ALA A 45 -6.23 -1.73 3.30
CA ALA A 45 -5.71 -0.77 2.33
C ALA A 45 -4.20 -0.90 2.19
N GLU A 46 -3.75 -1.16 0.97
CA GLU A 46 -2.33 -1.15 0.58
C GLU A 46 -2.06 0.07 -0.29
N ILE A 47 -1.12 0.93 0.14
CA ILE A 47 -0.92 2.27 -0.41
C ILE A 47 0.23 2.28 -1.42
N LYS A 48 -0.09 2.61 -2.68
CA LYS A 48 0.91 2.77 -3.74
C LYS A 48 0.98 4.22 -4.21
N GLY A 49 2.19 4.74 -4.44
CA GLY A 49 2.40 6.10 -4.96
C GLY A 49 2.84 6.11 -6.42
N ILE A 50 2.25 6.99 -7.24
CA ILE A 50 2.67 7.23 -8.63
C ILE A 50 2.77 8.75 -8.88
N VAL A 51 3.95 9.21 -9.30
CA VAL A 51 4.24 10.65 -9.53
C VAL A 51 3.42 11.24 -10.68
N LYS A 52 3.05 10.42 -11.68
CA LYS A 52 2.29 10.83 -12.86
C LYS A 52 0.80 10.48 -12.71
N SER A 53 -0.01 10.89 -13.69
CA SER A 53 -1.44 10.57 -13.76
C SER A 53 -1.72 9.11 -14.11
N LYS A 54 -0.69 8.35 -14.53
CA LYS A 54 -0.72 6.91 -14.84
C LYS A 54 0.63 6.28 -14.59
N GLY A 55 0.67 4.99 -14.32
CA GLY A 55 1.90 4.24 -14.12
C GLY A 55 1.66 2.77 -13.81
N LYS A 56 2.74 2.06 -13.51
CA LYS A 56 2.70 0.66 -13.05
C LYS A 56 3.06 0.63 -11.56
N PHE A 57 2.53 -0.35 -10.84
CA PHE A 57 2.96 -0.71 -9.50
C PHE A 57 3.26 -2.21 -9.45
N ARG A 58 3.79 -2.67 -8.32
CA ARG A 58 4.08 -4.08 -8.05
C ARG A 58 3.48 -4.44 -6.70
N LEU A 59 3.18 -5.72 -6.54
CA LEU A 59 2.90 -6.31 -5.24
C LEU A 59 4.12 -7.10 -4.76
N THR A 60 4.34 -7.12 -3.46
CA THR A 60 5.17 -8.15 -2.83
C THR A 60 4.42 -9.48 -2.82
N GLU A 61 5.10 -10.59 -2.52
CA GLU A 61 4.44 -11.90 -2.39
C GLU A 61 3.37 -11.86 -1.30
N ASN A 62 3.66 -11.25 -0.13
CA ASN A 62 2.70 -11.18 0.97
C ASN A 62 1.46 -10.35 0.61
N GLU A 63 1.65 -9.18 -0.01
CA GLU A 63 0.52 -8.37 -0.52
C GLU A 63 -0.34 -9.14 -1.54
N TYR A 64 0.29 -9.89 -2.44
CA TYR A 64 -0.43 -10.72 -3.40
C TYR A 64 -1.27 -11.81 -2.71
N GLN A 65 -0.69 -12.50 -1.73
CA GLN A 65 -1.41 -13.53 -0.97
C GLN A 65 -2.58 -12.94 -0.17
N LYS A 66 -2.39 -11.78 0.47
CA LYS A 66 -3.48 -11.09 1.19
C LYS A 66 -4.58 -10.60 0.27
N ALA A 67 -4.23 -10.09 -0.91
CA ALA A 67 -5.21 -9.75 -1.92
C ALA A 67 -6.05 -10.96 -2.37
N ALA A 68 -5.43 -12.15 -2.45
CA ALA A 68 -6.13 -13.39 -2.79
C ALA A 68 -7.03 -13.90 -1.65
N GLU A 69 -6.58 -13.73 -0.40
CA GLU A 69 -7.29 -14.13 0.82
C GLU A 69 -8.53 -13.27 1.06
N TYR A 70 -8.37 -11.95 1.10
CA TYR A 70 -9.41 -10.99 1.50
C TYR A 70 -10.25 -10.45 0.35
N LYS A 71 -9.81 -10.60 -0.91
CA LYS A 71 -10.61 -10.33 -2.12
C LYS A 71 -11.25 -8.93 -2.11
N ASN A 72 -12.57 -8.86 -1.90
CA ASN A 72 -13.33 -7.61 -1.95
C ASN A 72 -12.98 -6.66 -0.79
N ASP A 73 -12.44 -7.20 0.31
CA ASP A 73 -12.05 -6.44 1.47
C ASP A 73 -10.59 -5.95 1.36
N TYR A 74 -9.86 -6.36 0.32
CA TYR A 74 -8.51 -5.88 0.03
C TYR A 74 -8.52 -4.85 -1.11
N ILE A 75 -8.08 -3.63 -0.80
CA ILE A 75 -8.14 -2.49 -1.71
C ILE A 75 -6.74 -1.94 -1.94
N ILE A 76 -6.31 -1.92 -3.21
CA ILE A 76 -5.13 -1.15 -3.61
C ILE A 76 -5.55 0.31 -3.73
N THR A 77 -4.94 1.17 -2.92
CA THR A 77 -5.19 2.61 -2.94
C THR A 77 -4.00 3.33 -3.55
N ILE A 78 -4.16 3.80 -4.79
CA ILE A 78 -3.10 4.48 -5.53
C ILE A 78 -3.24 5.99 -5.36
N VAL A 79 -2.18 6.64 -4.86
CA VAL A 79 -2.04 8.09 -4.87
C VAL A 79 -1.34 8.51 -6.16
N LEU A 80 -2.12 8.95 -7.14
CA LEU A 80 -1.64 9.47 -8.43
C LEU A 80 -1.18 10.93 -8.30
N ASN A 81 -0.40 11.41 -9.26
CA ASN A 81 0.11 12.79 -9.30
C ASN A 81 0.87 13.20 -8.03
N LEU A 82 1.59 12.25 -7.41
CA LEU A 82 2.31 12.49 -6.16
C LEU A 82 3.32 13.64 -6.31
N GLY A 83 3.28 14.61 -5.40
CA GLY A 83 4.11 15.82 -5.44
C GLY A 83 3.55 16.99 -6.26
N ARG A 84 2.32 16.88 -6.81
CA ARG A 84 1.60 18.00 -7.47
C ARG A 84 0.22 18.21 -6.87
N LYS A 85 -0.83 17.70 -7.54
CA LYS A 85 -2.21 17.68 -7.08
C LYS A 85 -2.62 16.21 -6.93
N PRO A 86 -2.30 15.58 -5.76
CA PRO A 86 -2.52 14.16 -5.57
C PRO A 86 -4.02 13.82 -5.65
N LYS A 87 -4.31 12.60 -6.07
CA LYS A 87 -5.69 12.06 -6.08
C LYS A 87 -5.67 10.56 -5.90
N PHE A 88 -6.73 10.04 -5.29
CA PHE A 88 -6.89 8.60 -5.15
C PHE A 88 -7.39 7.94 -6.44
N LEU A 89 -6.96 6.71 -6.62
CA LEU A 89 -7.56 5.70 -7.48
C LEU A 89 -7.57 4.41 -6.66
N THR A 90 -8.75 3.92 -6.32
CA THR A 90 -8.93 2.67 -5.60
C THR A 90 -9.22 1.52 -6.56
N ILE A 91 -8.74 0.34 -6.22
CA ILE A 91 -8.97 -0.90 -6.97
C ILE A 91 -9.35 -1.97 -5.95
N GLU A 92 -10.65 -2.25 -5.83
CA GLU A 92 -11.16 -3.35 -5.01
C GLU A 92 -10.85 -4.68 -5.68
N ASN A 93 -10.64 -5.74 -4.88
CA ASN A 93 -10.37 -7.07 -5.38
C ASN A 93 -9.35 -7.06 -6.55
N PRO A 94 -8.13 -6.57 -6.30
CA PRO A 94 -7.19 -6.23 -7.35
C PRO A 94 -6.84 -7.44 -8.23
N LEU A 95 -6.86 -8.67 -7.68
CA LEU A 95 -6.57 -9.88 -8.46
C LEU A 95 -7.71 -10.29 -9.41
N LYS A 96 -8.94 -9.83 -9.16
CA LYS A 96 -10.06 -9.98 -10.09
C LYS A 96 -10.01 -8.91 -11.19
N ASN A 97 -9.59 -7.69 -10.84
CA ASN A 97 -9.66 -6.53 -11.74
C ASN A 97 -8.36 -6.25 -12.52
N LEU A 98 -7.24 -6.87 -12.15
CA LEU A 98 -5.94 -6.71 -12.78
C LEU A 98 -5.25 -8.07 -12.99
N GLN A 99 -4.36 -8.12 -13.97
CA GLN A 99 -3.50 -9.28 -14.22
C GLN A 99 -2.08 -9.00 -13.72
N PHE A 100 -1.56 -9.88 -12.88
CA PHE A 100 -0.19 -9.83 -12.39
C PHE A 100 0.62 -10.99 -12.97
N LYS A 101 1.88 -10.73 -13.31
CA LYS A 101 2.83 -11.76 -13.71
C LYS A 101 3.86 -11.93 -12.60
N LYS A 102 3.92 -13.14 -12.02
CA LYS A 102 4.98 -13.49 -11.06
C LYS A 102 6.35 -13.28 -11.70
N LYS A 103 7.24 -12.59 -10.99
CA LYS A 103 8.62 -12.37 -11.39
C LYS A 103 9.50 -12.46 -10.16
N GLU A 104 10.35 -13.48 -10.13
CA GLU A 104 11.37 -13.63 -9.09
C GLU A 104 12.57 -12.74 -9.42
N VAL A 105 13.06 -12.01 -8.42
CA VAL A 105 14.18 -11.06 -8.55
C VAL A 105 15.14 -11.34 -7.41
N SER A 106 16.40 -11.66 -7.73
CA SER A 106 17.46 -11.84 -6.75
C SER A 106 17.80 -10.49 -6.09
N ALA A 107 18.02 -10.49 -4.77
CA ALA A 107 18.42 -9.31 -4.03
C ALA A 107 19.75 -8.75 -4.59
N LYS A 108 19.89 -7.43 -4.58
CA LYS A 108 21.14 -6.76 -4.94
C LYS A 108 22.19 -7.11 -3.89
N VAL A 109 23.42 -7.42 -4.30
CA VAL A 109 24.54 -7.59 -3.37
C VAL A 109 24.74 -6.28 -2.61
N THR A 110 24.62 -6.32 -1.29
CA THR A 110 24.89 -5.17 -0.41
C THR A 110 26.34 -5.27 0.06
N THR A 111 27.08 -4.16 -0.05
CA THR A 111 28.41 -4.02 0.53
C THR A 111 28.31 -3.02 1.68
N GLU A 112 28.70 -3.45 2.87
CA GLU A 112 28.65 -2.65 4.09
C GLU A 112 30.07 -2.38 4.58
N TYR A 113 30.26 -1.19 5.16
CA TYR A 113 31.51 -0.81 5.81
C TYR A 113 31.19 -0.57 7.28
N HIS A 114 31.83 -1.34 8.15
CA HIS A 114 31.61 -1.28 9.59
C HIS A 114 32.74 -0.49 10.25
N LEU A 115 32.39 0.38 11.19
CA LEU A 115 33.34 1.10 12.01
C LEU A 115 34.17 0.09 12.82
N ILE A 116 35.49 0.18 12.74
CA ILE A 116 36.41 -0.72 13.47
C ILE A 116 36.54 -0.29 14.95
N GLY A 117 36.29 0.99 15.25
CA GLY A 117 36.39 1.56 16.61
C GLY A 117 35.05 1.77 17.32
N ASN A 118 35.12 2.36 18.51
CA ASN A 118 33.94 2.77 19.26
C ASN A 118 33.58 4.22 18.96
N ILE A 119 32.29 4.54 19.08
CA ILE A 119 31.82 5.93 19.12
C ILE A 119 31.96 6.40 20.57
N ASN A 120 32.63 7.54 20.77
CA ASN A 120 32.75 8.20 22.08
C ASN A 120 31.45 8.91 22.46
#